data_AF-A0A0J6FXJ1-F1
#
_entry.id   AF-A0A0J6FXJ1-F1
#
_cell.length_a   1.000
_cell.length_b   1.000
_cell.length_c   1.000
_cell.angle_alpha   90.00
_cell.angle_beta   90.00
_cell.angle_gamma   90.00
#
_symmetry.space_group_name_H-M   'P 1'
#
loop_
_entity.id
_entity.type
_entity.pdbx_description
1 polymer ?
#
loop_
_entity_poly.entity_id
_entity_poly.type
_entity_poly.pdbx_seq_one_letter_code
_entity_poly.pdbx_strand_id
1 'polypeptide(L)'
;MRKGWNVFGKVGLGRMTKDEYPANLNGLNMFFGAVLGLVLTGTERLNVWQFGVVLGMLASLVTSILFISSSRHRLAYAIYTLLMALALPKMIDVMLKGHDLLPDKVQPTLIVWTMMTILVEFWGRERDQGEATATSDPSR
;
A
#
# COMPACT_ATOMS: atom_id res chain seq x y z
N MET A 1 -2.30 30.87 7.64
CA MET A 1 -3.36 29.83 7.62
C MET A 1 -2.77 28.52 8.15
N ARG A 2 -3.11 28.11 9.37
CA ARG A 2 -2.43 27.03 10.11
C ARG A 2 -3.45 26.26 10.98
N LYS A 3 -4.56 25.82 10.37
CA LYS A 3 -5.74 25.29 11.10
C LYS A 3 -6.15 23.85 10.72
N GLY A 4 -5.46 23.21 9.78
CA GLY A 4 -5.77 21.82 9.36
C GLY A 4 -5.10 20.72 10.19
N TRP A 5 -4.07 21.03 10.96
CA TRP A 5 -3.23 20.02 11.64
C TRP A 5 -3.90 19.40 12.89
N ASN A 6 -4.77 20.15 13.57
CA ASN A 6 -5.31 19.74 14.89
C ASN A 6 -6.54 18.82 14.83
N VAL A 7 -7.08 18.53 13.64
CA VAL A 7 -8.25 17.64 13.51
C VAL A 7 -7.81 16.16 13.51
N PHE A 8 -6.65 15.86 12.93
CA PHE A 8 -6.10 14.50 12.89
C PHE A 8 -5.63 13.97 14.25
N GLY A 9 -5.35 14.85 15.21
CA GLY A 9 -4.92 14.45 16.57
C GLY A 9 -6.05 13.90 17.46
N LYS A 10 -7.33 14.05 17.08
CA LYS A 10 -8.48 13.77 17.96
C LYS A 10 -9.30 12.54 17.58
N VAL A 11 -9.01 11.91 16.44
CA VAL A 11 -9.68 10.68 15.98
C VAL A 11 -8.79 9.49 16.29
N GLY A 12 -8.81 8.97 17.52
CA GLY A 12 -8.54 7.56 17.90
C GLY A 12 -7.29 6.80 17.39
N LEU A 13 -6.39 7.39 16.59
CA LEU A 13 -5.18 6.77 16.01
C LEU A 13 -4.01 6.78 17.01
N GLY A 14 -4.33 6.74 18.30
CA GLY A 14 -3.41 7.10 19.38
C GLY A 14 -2.31 6.07 19.60
N ARG A 15 -2.63 4.78 19.64
CA ARG A 15 -1.71 3.70 19.97
C ARG A 15 -2.27 2.41 19.36
N MET A 16 -1.63 1.87 18.32
CA MET A 16 -1.88 0.48 17.93
C MET A 16 -0.95 -0.38 18.78
N THR A 17 -1.53 -1.29 19.55
CA THR A 17 -0.78 -2.33 20.23
C THR A 17 -0.03 -3.20 19.21
N LYS A 18 1.01 -3.90 19.68
CA LYS A 18 1.85 -4.79 18.85
C LYS A 18 1.04 -5.86 18.10
N ASP A 19 -0.15 -6.19 18.58
CA ASP A 19 -1.06 -7.16 17.97
C ASP A 19 -2.08 -6.51 17.02
N GLU A 20 -2.46 -5.25 17.26
CA GLU A 20 -3.36 -4.49 16.39
C GLU A 20 -2.69 -4.06 15.08
N TYR A 21 -1.39 -3.76 15.10
CA TYR A 21 -0.62 -3.40 13.90
C TYR A 21 -0.61 -4.51 12.82
N PRO A 22 -0.20 -5.76 13.11
CA PRO A 22 -0.22 -6.83 12.11
C PRO A 22 -1.66 -7.20 11.71
N ALA A 23 -2.63 -7.12 12.64
CA ALA A 23 -4.03 -7.35 12.32
C ALA A 23 -4.58 -6.31 11.33
N ASN A 24 -4.22 -5.04 11.50
CA ASN A 24 -4.61 -3.96 10.59
C ASN A 24 -4.01 -4.15 9.20
N LEU A 25 -2.70 -4.38 9.11
CA LEU A 25 -2.04 -4.63 7.83
C LEU A 25 -2.62 -5.87 7.11
N ASN A 26 -2.89 -6.94 7.85
CA ASN A 26 -3.49 -8.14 7.27
C ASN A 26 -4.92 -7.88 6.78
N GLY A 27 -5.75 -7.22 7.59
CA GLY A 27 -7.10 -6.82 7.21
C GLY A 27 -7.11 -5.91 5.97
N LEU A 28 -6.15 -4.98 5.90
CA LEU A 28 -5.99 -4.08 4.76
C LEU A 28 -5.63 -4.84 3.49
N ASN A 29 -4.67 -5.77 3.57
CA ASN A 29 -4.27 -6.60 2.44
C ASN A 29 -5.40 -7.52 1.96
N MET A 30 -6.17 -8.09 2.89
CA MET A 30 -7.32 -8.93 2.56
C MET A 30 -8.42 -8.13 1.86
N PHE A 31 -8.76 -6.96 2.40
CA PHE A 31 -9.78 -6.07 1.85
C PHE A 31 -9.41 -5.59 0.45
N PHE A 32 -8.23 -5.00 0.28
CA PHE A 32 -7.83 -4.50 -1.03
C PHE A 32 -7.51 -5.61 -2.02
N GLY A 33 -7.06 -6.78 -1.58
CA GLY A 33 -6.94 -7.95 -2.44
C GLY A 33 -8.29 -8.38 -3.03
N ALA A 34 -9.35 -8.41 -2.20
CA ALA A 34 -10.70 -8.71 -2.67
C ALA A 34 -11.26 -7.62 -3.60
N VAL A 35 -11.07 -6.35 -3.25
CA VAL A 35 -11.46 -5.22 -4.11
C VAL A 35 -10.70 -5.26 -5.43
N LEU A 36 -9.40 -5.58 -5.42
CA LEU A 36 -8.58 -5.71 -6.62
C LEU A 36 -9.14 -6.80 -7.54
N GLY A 37 -9.48 -7.98 -7.01
CA GLY A 37 -10.13 -9.04 -7.76
C GLY A 37 -11.43 -8.58 -8.43
N LEU A 38 -12.24 -7.79 -7.71
CA LEU A 38 -13.49 -7.22 -8.24
C LEU A 38 -13.25 -6.13 -9.30
N VAL A 39 -12.24 -5.27 -9.16
CA VAL A 39 -11.96 -4.25 -10.20
C VAL A 39 -11.28 -4.81 -11.43
N LEU A 40 -10.76 -6.05 -11.36
CA LEU A 40 -10.27 -6.79 -12.53
C LEU A 40 -11.40 -7.40 -13.36
N THR A 41 -12.64 -7.37 -12.88
CA THR A 41 -13.81 -7.70 -13.71
C THR A 41 -13.87 -6.72 -14.89
N GLY A 42 -13.49 -7.19 -16.08
CA GLY A 42 -13.25 -6.34 -17.26
C GLY A 42 -11.93 -6.62 -17.99
N THR A 43 -10.99 -7.36 -17.38
CA THR A 43 -9.80 -7.85 -18.08
C THR A 43 -10.08 -9.01 -19.04
N GLU A 44 -11.33 -9.50 -19.09
CA GLU A 44 -11.79 -10.56 -19.99
C GLU A 44 -11.63 -10.21 -21.48
N ARG A 45 -11.54 -8.90 -21.79
CA ARG A 45 -11.28 -8.40 -23.14
C ARG A 45 -9.83 -8.60 -23.61
N LEU A 46 -8.92 -8.90 -22.69
CA LEU A 46 -7.51 -9.11 -23.00
C LEU A 46 -7.31 -10.48 -23.62
N ASN A 47 -6.39 -10.59 -24.58
CA ASN A 47 -5.95 -11.90 -25.03
C ASN A 47 -5.15 -12.61 -23.92
N VAL A 48 -4.99 -13.93 -24.05
CA VAL A 48 -4.34 -14.77 -23.02
C VAL A 48 -2.96 -14.25 -22.61
N TRP A 49 -2.16 -13.76 -23.59
CA TRP A 49 -0.82 -13.28 -23.32
C TRP A 49 -0.82 -11.92 -22.59
N GLN A 50 -1.64 -10.98 -23.05
CA GLN A 50 -1.83 -9.68 -22.40
C GLN A 50 -2.33 -9.85 -20.97
N PHE A 51 -3.30 -10.75 -20.76
CA PHE A 51 -3.79 -11.08 -19.44
C PHE A 51 -2.68 -11.63 -18.54
N GLY A 52 -1.85 -12.55 -19.03
CA GLY A 52 -0.73 -13.10 -18.27
C GLY A 52 0.29 -12.03 -17.84
N VAL A 53 0.62 -11.09 -18.72
CA VAL A 53 1.53 -9.97 -18.40
C VAL A 53 0.91 -9.03 -17.36
N VAL A 54 -0.35 -8.62 -17.56
CA VAL A 54 -1.06 -7.74 -16.61
C VAL A 54 -1.14 -8.41 -15.24
N LEU A 55 -1.49 -9.70 -15.19
CA LEU A 55 -1.54 -10.48 -13.95
C LEU A 55 -0.19 -10.51 -13.24
N GLY A 56 0.91 -10.78 -13.98
CA GLY A 56 2.26 -10.79 -13.42
C GLY A 56 2.70 -9.43 -12.88
N MET A 57 2.37 -8.33 -13.57
CA MET A 57 2.68 -6.97 -13.12
C MET A 57 1.88 -6.60 -11.87
N LEU A 58 0.59 -6.91 -11.85
CA LEU A 58 -0.26 -6.66 -10.68
C LEU A 58 0.20 -7.46 -9.47
N ALA A 59 0.51 -8.75 -9.65
CA ALA A 59 1.06 -9.58 -8.58
C ALA A 59 2.35 -8.99 -8.02
N SER A 60 3.28 -8.57 -8.89
CA SER A 60 4.54 -7.94 -8.48
C SER A 60 4.32 -6.65 -7.69
N LEU A 61 3.34 -5.85 -8.08
CA LEU A 61 3.01 -4.60 -7.42
C LEU A 61 2.34 -4.84 -6.06
N VAL A 62 1.40 -5.78 -5.99
CA VAL A 62 0.80 -6.24 -4.72
C VAL A 62 1.88 -6.75 -3.77
N THR A 63 2.79 -7.62 -4.23
CA THR A 63 3.92 -8.08 -3.41
C THR A 63 4.80 -6.92 -2.94
N SER A 64 5.02 -5.90 -3.77
CA SER A 64 5.77 -4.70 -3.38
C SER A 64 5.07 -3.91 -2.27
N ILE A 65 3.72 -3.82 -2.30
CA ILE A 65 2.92 -3.25 -1.20
C ILE A 65 3.15 -4.04 0.10
N LEU A 66 3.15 -5.38 0.04
CA LEU A 66 3.43 -6.22 1.21
C LEU A 66 4.86 -6.01 1.74
N PHE A 67 5.83 -5.73 0.87
CA PHE A 67 7.19 -5.45 1.30
C PHE A 67 7.36 -4.11 2.02
N ILE A 68 6.44 -3.15 1.86
CA ILE A 68 6.45 -1.90 2.63
C ILE A 68 6.41 -2.20 4.13
N SER A 69 5.57 -3.16 4.56
CA SER A 69 5.43 -3.49 5.98
C SER A 69 6.41 -4.56 6.48
N SER A 70 6.89 -5.41 5.58
CA SER A 70 7.78 -6.54 5.93
C SER A 70 9.28 -6.19 5.91
N SER A 71 9.71 -5.23 5.08
CA SER A 71 11.15 -4.96 4.87
C SER A 71 11.77 -4.00 5.89
N ARG A 72 13.11 -3.95 5.94
CA ARG A 72 13.87 -2.96 6.73
C ARG A 72 13.99 -1.61 6.00
N HIS A 73 13.97 -1.61 4.66
CA HIS A 73 14.11 -0.43 3.79
C HIS A 73 12.75 0.15 3.35
N ARG A 74 11.84 0.32 4.29
CA ARG A 74 10.40 0.59 4.03
C ARG A 74 10.13 1.85 3.24
N LEU A 75 10.89 2.90 3.49
CA LEU A 75 10.77 4.17 2.77
C LEU A 75 11.10 4.01 1.28
N ALA A 76 12.15 3.25 0.96
CA ALA A 76 12.52 2.97 -0.43
C ALA A 76 11.41 2.16 -1.13
N TYR A 77 10.86 1.14 -0.47
CA TYR A 77 9.74 0.36 -1.00
C TYR A 77 8.45 1.16 -1.13
N ALA A 78 8.17 2.08 -0.20
CA ALA A 78 7.01 2.97 -0.27
C ALA A 78 7.08 3.88 -1.50
N ILE A 79 8.22 4.55 -1.70
CA ILE A 79 8.45 5.42 -2.86
C ILE A 79 8.39 4.59 -4.15
N TYR A 80 9.11 3.48 -4.20
CA TYR A 80 9.14 2.59 -5.36
C TYR A 80 7.74 2.10 -5.74
N THR A 81 6.98 1.57 -4.77
CA THR A 81 5.64 1.02 -5.01
C THR A 81 4.67 2.10 -5.46
N LEU A 82 4.73 3.29 -4.86
CA LEU A 82 3.86 4.41 -5.26
C LEU A 82 4.16 4.88 -6.68
N LEU A 83 5.44 5.00 -7.04
CA LEU A 83 5.85 5.36 -8.41
C LEU A 83 5.40 4.29 -9.41
N MET A 84 5.54 3.01 -9.08
CA MET A 84 5.08 1.92 -9.92
C MET A 84 3.55 1.94 -10.08
N ALA A 85 2.78 2.21 -9.02
CA ALA A 85 1.32 2.31 -9.11
C ALA A 85 0.88 3.47 -10.02
N LEU A 86 1.57 4.61 -9.96
CA LEU A 86 1.31 5.76 -10.83
C LEU A 86 1.73 5.49 -12.29
N ALA A 87 2.83 4.78 -12.50
CA ALA A 87 3.36 4.47 -13.83
C ALA A 87 2.65 3.28 -14.49
N LEU A 88 1.90 2.47 -13.73
CA LEU A 88 1.35 1.18 -14.16
C LEU A 88 0.60 1.24 -15.51
N PRO A 89 -0.36 2.17 -15.75
CA PRO A 89 -1.09 2.21 -17.02
C PRO A 89 -0.14 2.44 -18.20
N LYS A 90 0.76 3.42 -18.06
CA LYS A 90 1.76 3.74 -19.09
C LYS A 90 2.72 2.59 -19.35
N MET A 91 3.14 1.87 -18.30
CA MET A 91 4.02 0.71 -18.47
C MET A 91 3.32 -0.41 -19.24
N ILE A 92 2.05 -0.68 -18.94
CA ILE A 92 1.25 -1.69 -19.63
C ILE A 92 1.02 -1.30 -21.09
N ASP A 93 0.67 -0.04 -21.35
CA ASP A 93 0.46 0.44 -22.70
C ASP A 93 1.73 0.33 -23.56
N VAL A 94 2.90 0.66 -23.00
CA VAL A 94 4.19 0.53 -23.67
C VAL A 94 4.60 -0.94 -23.88
N MET A 95 4.45 -1.80 -22.86
CA MET A 95 4.86 -3.21 -22.95
C MET A 95 3.97 -4.02 -23.90
N LEU A 96 2.67 -3.74 -23.90
CA LEU A 96 1.67 -4.50 -24.66
C LEU A 96 1.25 -3.80 -25.96
N LYS A 97 1.77 -2.60 -26.24
CA LYS A 97 1.44 -1.78 -27.43
C LYS A 97 -0.07 -1.59 -27.62
N GLY A 98 -0.80 -1.40 -26.52
CA GLY A 98 -2.25 -1.15 -26.51
C GLY A 98 -2.57 0.12 -25.74
N HIS A 99 -3.77 0.67 -25.93
CA HIS A 99 -4.32 1.72 -25.07
C HIS A 99 -5.45 1.14 -24.24
N ASP A 100 -5.59 1.65 -23.00
CA ASP A 100 -6.69 1.31 -22.09
C ASP A 100 -6.85 -0.20 -21.84
N LEU A 101 -5.74 -0.93 -21.76
CA LEU A 101 -5.77 -2.37 -21.49
C LEU A 101 -6.18 -2.69 -20.04
N LEU A 102 -5.90 -1.77 -19.12
CA LEU A 102 -6.30 -1.88 -17.72
C LEU A 102 -7.69 -1.28 -17.48
N PRO A 103 -8.52 -1.89 -16.62
CA PRO A 103 -9.71 -1.23 -16.10
C PRO A 103 -9.37 0.04 -15.31
N ASP A 104 -10.12 1.11 -15.53
CA ASP A 104 -9.90 2.46 -14.96
C ASP A 104 -9.79 2.48 -13.43
N LYS A 105 -10.39 1.49 -12.76
CA LYS A 105 -10.45 1.39 -11.30
C LYS A 105 -9.25 0.66 -10.70
N VAL A 106 -8.42 -0.04 -11.48
CA VAL A 106 -7.26 -0.78 -10.97
C VAL A 106 -6.22 0.16 -10.39
N GLN A 107 -5.84 1.20 -11.15
CA GLN A 107 -4.84 2.17 -10.71
C GLN A 107 -5.23 2.89 -9.40
N PRO A 108 -6.42 3.52 -9.26
CA PRO A 108 -6.77 4.20 -8.03
C PRO A 108 -6.86 3.23 -6.85
N THR A 109 -7.28 1.98 -7.06
CA THR A 109 -7.28 0.95 -6.01
C THR A 109 -5.87 0.71 -5.47
N LEU A 110 -4.88 0.55 -6.34
CA LEU A 110 -3.48 0.33 -5.95
C LEU A 110 -2.87 1.55 -5.27
N ILE A 111 -3.20 2.76 -5.73
CA ILE A 111 -2.73 4.01 -5.10
C ILE A 111 -3.28 4.12 -3.68
N VAL A 112 -4.60 3.93 -3.50
CA VAL A 112 -5.23 4.02 -2.18
C VAL A 112 -4.69 2.93 -1.25
N TRP A 113 -4.54 1.69 -1.74
CA TRP A 113 -3.93 0.60 -0.98
C TRP A 113 -2.52 0.98 -0.52
N THR A 114 -1.66 1.43 -1.45
CA THR A 114 -0.29 1.83 -1.14
C THR A 114 -0.25 2.96 -0.11
N MET A 115 -1.07 4.00 -0.29
CA MET A 115 -1.16 5.13 0.63
C MET A 115 -1.60 4.68 2.02
N MET A 116 -2.62 3.83 2.11
CA MET A 116 -3.09 3.30 3.38
C MET A 116 -2.02 2.46 4.08
N THR A 117 -1.32 1.60 3.33
CA THR A 117 -0.19 0.82 3.87
C THR A 117 0.91 1.74 4.41
N ILE A 118 1.26 2.81 3.69
CA ILE A 118 2.21 3.82 4.14
C ILE A 118 1.71 4.51 5.43
N LEU A 119 0.45 4.93 5.48
CA LEU A 119 -0.11 5.59 6.67
C LEU A 119 -0.03 4.67 7.89
N VAL A 120 -0.43 3.40 7.76
CA VAL A 120 -0.33 2.43 8.85
C VAL A 120 1.12 2.16 9.24
N GLU A 121 2.02 2.05 8.25
CA GLU A 121 3.42 1.76 8.49
C GLU A 121 4.16 2.88 9.23
N PHE A 122 4.02 4.13 8.77
CA PHE A 122 4.78 5.24 9.31
C PHE A 122 4.09 5.87 10.54
N TRP A 123 2.76 5.96 10.60
CA TRP A 123 2.08 6.48 11.80
C TRP A 123 1.85 5.44 12.89
N GLY A 124 1.61 4.17 12.54
CA GLY A 124 1.40 3.12 13.53
C GLY A 124 2.67 2.76 14.29
N ARG A 125 3.83 2.85 13.63
CA ARG A 125 5.08 2.23 14.13
C ARG A 125 6.11 3.19 14.73
N GLU A 126 6.15 4.45 14.32
CA GLU A 126 7.10 5.43 14.88
C GLU A 126 6.87 5.70 16.39
N ARG A 127 5.65 5.47 16.87
CA ARG A 127 5.31 5.62 18.29
C ARG A 127 5.81 4.48 19.20
N ASP A 128 6.10 3.30 18.65
CA ASP A 128 6.66 2.17 19.41
C ASP A 128 8.15 2.34 19.73
N GLN A 129 8.91 3.05 18.88
CA GLN A 129 10.35 3.28 19.10
C GLN A 129 10.62 4.39 20.13
N GLY A 130 9.68 5.33 20.29
CA GLY A 130 9.77 6.41 21.27
C GLY A 130 9.54 5.98 22.71
N GLU A 131 8.74 4.92 22.97
CA GLU A 131 8.51 4.42 24.33
C GLU A 131 9.60 3.43 24.79
N ALA A 132 10.19 2.66 23.88
CA ALA A 132 11.29 1.74 24.21
C ALA A 132 12.56 2.45 24.70
N THR A 133 12.79 3.69 24.25
CA THR A 133 13.93 4.52 24.69
C THR A 133 13.68 5.25 26.02
N ALA A 134 12.43 5.35 26.48
CA ALA A 134 12.09 5.98 27.77
C ALA A 134 12.20 5.04 28.98
N THR A 135 12.35 3.72 28.76
CA THR A 135 12.37 2.71 29.85
C THR A 135 13.79 2.21 30.18
N SER A 136 14.83 2.67 29.49
CA SER A 136 16.23 2.32 29.79
C SER A 136 16.93 3.43 30.58
N ASP A 137 16.44 3.73 31.78
CA ASP A 137 17.27 4.33 32.83
C ASP A 137 17.35 3.35 34.01
N PRO A 138 18.39 2.49 34.06
CA PRO A 138 18.65 1.62 35.19
C PRO A 138 19.48 2.41 36.20
N SER A 139 18.85 3.38 36.87
CA SER A 139 19.48 4.04 38.02
C SER A 139 18.47 4.32 39.13
N ARG A 140 18.13 3.26 39.87
CA ARG A 140 17.80 3.31 41.30
C ARG A 140 17.93 1.94 41.96
#